data_AF-A0A166D6Q6-F1
#
_entry.id   AF-A0A166D6Q6-F1
#
_cell.length_a   1.000
_cell.length_b   1.000
_cell.length_c   1.000
_cell.angle_alpha   90.00
_cell.angle_beta   90.00
_cell.angle_gamma   90.00
#
_symmetry.space_group_name_H-M   'P 1'
#
loop_
_entity.id
_entity.type
_entity.pdbx_description
1 polymer ?
#
loop_
_entity_poly.entity_id
_entity_poly.type
_entity_poly.pdbx_seq_one_letter_code
_entity_poly.pdbx_strand_id
1 'polypeptide(L)'
;MKISRKRARRSETTRLCERGREATGETNIYKQKPVSCAIDADLQLACEDVIALLAHPAIAPLQSFLSSTSSIPRPPPSAASDASRACIDAISRDLRSGAARLRLYVPDNRTVEVLLGHVRDRIVEEYGAFVGVVGREEGVVGVEDVREGVRGACSEDEEGGAGGSGST
;
A
#
# COMPACT_ATOMS: atom_id res chain seq x y z
N MET A 1 0.89 -46.37 -1.28
CA MET A 1 2.14 -45.58 -1.42
C MET A 1 2.13 -44.79 -2.72
N LYS A 2 1.91 -43.46 -2.68
CA LYS A 2 2.32 -42.50 -3.72
C LYS A 2 2.59 -41.15 -3.03
N ILE A 3 3.87 -40.80 -2.90
CA ILE A 3 4.35 -39.54 -2.30
C ILE A 3 4.51 -38.54 -3.44
N SER A 4 3.60 -37.56 -3.53
CA SER A 4 3.69 -36.47 -4.49
C SER A 4 4.61 -35.37 -3.96
N ARG A 5 5.83 -35.33 -4.50
CA ARG A 5 6.82 -34.25 -4.31
C ARG A 5 6.36 -33.01 -5.08
N LYS A 6 5.84 -31.98 -4.38
CA LYS A 6 5.50 -30.69 -5.00
C LYS A 6 6.76 -29.81 -5.02
N ARG A 7 7.25 -29.57 -6.24
CA ARG A 7 8.45 -28.79 -6.56
C ARG A 7 8.34 -27.35 -6.05
N ALA A 8 9.38 -26.88 -5.38
CA ALA A 8 9.62 -25.48 -5.08
C ALA A 8 9.76 -24.68 -6.37
N ARG A 9 8.90 -23.68 -6.56
CA ARG A 9 9.06 -22.64 -7.58
C ARG A 9 10.16 -21.69 -7.10
N ARG A 10 11.36 -21.87 -7.65
CA ARG A 10 12.50 -20.98 -7.45
C ARG A 10 12.30 -19.79 -8.40
N SER A 11 12.04 -18.62 -7.85
CA SER A 11 11.77 -17.36 -8.56
C SER A 11 12.91 -16.97 -9.51
N GLU A 12 12.58 -16.68 -10.76
CA GLU A 12 13.51 -16.33 -11.85
C GLU A 12 14.17 -14.95 -11.72
N THR A 13 13.83 -14.17 -10.67
CA THR A 13 14.33 -12.82 -10.42
C THR A 13 15.82 -12.72 -10.07
N THR A 14 16.51 -13.84 -9.85
CA THR A 14 17.94 -13.85 -9.47
C THR A 14 18.92 -14.02 -10.64
N ARG A 15 18.46 -14.28 -11.87
CA ARG A 15 19.36 -14.66 -12.98
C ARG A 15 19.89 -13.52 -13.85
N LEU A 16 19.45 -12.28 -13.64
CA LEU A 16 19.85 -11.16 -14.51
C LEU A 16 21.08 -10.37 -14.02
N CYS A 17 21.60 -10.63 -12.82
CA CYS A 17 22.82 -9.95 -12.33
C CYS A 17 24.14 -10.65 -12.68
N GLU A 18 24.16 -11.90 -13.15
CA GLU A 18 25.41 -12.69 -13.29
C GLU A 18 25.99 -12.76 -14.71
N ARG A 19 25.41 -12.10 -15.71
CA ARG A 19 25.85 -12.25 -17.11
C ARG A 19 26.68 -11.07 -17.61
N GLY A 20 27.91 -10.94 -17.13
CA GLY A 20 28.82 -9.92 -17.63
C GLY A 20 30.21 -9.95 -17.01
N ARG A 21 30.93 -11.07 -17.07
CA ARG A 21 32.35 -11.08 -16.67
C ARG A 21 33.15 -12.24 -17.25
N GLU A 22 33.50 -12.18 -18.53
CA GLU A 22 34.65 -12.94 -19.04
C GLU A 22 35.48 -12.09 -20.00
N ALA A 23 36.81 -12.21 -19.83
CA ALA A 23 37.91 -11.79 -20.68
C ALA A 23 38.39 -10.33 -20.61
N THR A 24 39.21 -10.04 -19.58
CA THR A 24 40.59 -9.55 -19.76
C THR A 24 41.31 -9.54 -18.42
N GLY A 25 42.47 -10.21 -18.37
CA GLY A 25 43.26 -10.35 -17.17
C GLY A 25 43.99 -9.07 -16.83
N GLU A 26 43.56 -8.40 -15.75
CA GLU A 26 44.36 -7.47 -14.98
C GLU A 26 43.99 -7.64 -13.50
N THR A 27 45.01 -7.84 -12.67
CA THR A 27 44.91 -8.01 -11.22
C THR A 27 44.41 -6.73 -10.56
N ASN A 28 43.10 -6.59 -10.40
CA ASN A 28 42.50 -5.51 -9.62
C ASN A 28 42.02 -6.04 -8.26
N ILE A 29 42.78 -5.71 -7.22
CA ILE A 29 42.66 -6.22 -5.83
C ILE A 29 41.54 -5.48 -5.07
N TYR A 30 40.83 -4.55 -5.71
CA TYR A 30 39.60 -3.98 -5.16
C TYR A 30 38.40 -4.77 -5.68
N LYS A 31 38.17 -5.94 -5.09
CA LYS A 31 36.90 -6.68 -5.20
C LYS A 31 35.84 -5.90 -4.41
N GLN A 32 35.48 -4.70 -4.90
CA GLN A 32 34.28 -4.01 -4.48
C GLN A 32 33.11 -4.96 -4.78
N LYS A 33 32.52 -5.50 -3.71
CA LYS A 33 31.17 -6.08 -3.76
C LYS A 33 30.28 -5.04 -4.45
N PRO A 34 29.41 -5.39 -5.40
CA PRO A 34 28.47 -4.42 -5.97
C PRO A 34 27.56 -3.92 -4.85
N VAL A 35 27.94 -2.78 -4.26
CA VAL A 35 27.27 -2.16 -3.13
C VAL A 35 25.87 -1.68 -3.54
N SER A 36 25.61 -1.60 -4.86
CA SER A 36 24.36 -1.12 -5.44
C SER A 36 23.18 -2.07 -5.29
N CYS A 37 23.36 -3.39 -5.15
CA CYS A 37 22.21 -4.32 -5.10
C CYS A 37 21.66 -4.56 -3.69
N ALA A 38 22.48 -4.46 -2.65
CA ALA A 38 22.04 -4.72 -1.28
C ALA A 38 21.32 -3.51 -0.68
N ILE A 39 21.86 -2.30 -0.90
CA ILE A 39 21.25 -1.04 -0.43
C ILE A 39 19.87 -0.84 -1.06
N ASP A 40 19.71 -1.26 -2.32
CA ASP A 40 18.44 -1.17 -3.04
C ASP A 40 17.37 -2.12 -2.43
N ALA A 41 17.77 -3.32 -2.00
CA ALA A 41 16.84 -4.28 -1.40
C ALA A 41 16.33 -3.83 -0.02
N ASP A 42 17.20 -3.29 0.84
CA ASP A 42 16.79 -2.80 2.16
C ASP A 42 15.92 -1.54 2.04
N LEU A 43 16.25 -0.63 1.10
CA LEU A 43 15.44 0.54 0.81
C LEU A 43 14.06 0.15 0.27
N GLN A 44 14.03 -0.77 -0.70
CA GLN A 44 12.78 -1.29 -1.26
C GLN A 44 11.91 -1.88 -0.14
N LEU A 45 12.49 -2.71 0.73
CA LEU A 45 11.76 -3.31 1.85
C LEU A 45 11.20 -2.24 2.80
N ALA A 46 12.01 -1.23 3.15
CA ALA A 46 11.56 -0.14 4.00
C ALA A 46 10.40 0.65 3.36
N CYS A 47 10.44 0.91 2.05
CA CYS A 47 9.35 1.57 1.34
C CYS A 47 8.08 0.72 1.35
N GLU A 48 8.18 -0.59 1.10
CA GLU A 48 7.05 -1.51 1.17
C GLU A 48 6.44 -1.59 2.57
N ASP A 49 7.27 -1.58 3.62
CA ASP A 49 6.81 -1.57 5.01
C ASP A 49 6.03 -0.28 5.33
N VAL A 50 6.49 0.88 4.84
CA VAL A 50 5.77 2.15 5.01
C VAL A 50 4.43 2.12 4.25
N ILE A 51 4.42 1.61 3.01
CA ILE A 51 3.19 1.49 2.22
C ILE A 51 2.20 0.56 2.93
N ALA A 52 2.67 -0.58 3.43
CA ALA A 52 1.86 -1.53 4.18
C ALA A 52 1.32 -0.93 5.48
N LEU A 53 2.17 -0.25 6.26
CA LEU A 53 1.80 0.39 7.52
C LEU A 53 0.67 1.41 7.34
N LEU A 54 0.65 2.12 6.22
CA LEU A 54 -0.37 3.13 5.92
C LEU A 54 -1.62 2.54 5.27
N ALA A 55 -1.47 1.59 4.34
CA ALA A 55 -2.59 1.02 3.59
C ALA A 55 -3.37 -0.04 4.39
N HIS A 56 -2.69 -0.90 5.17
CA HIS A 56 -3.31 -2.05 5.83
C HIS A 56 -4.45 -1.67 6.78
N PRO A 57 -4.32 -0.67 7.67
CA PRO A 57 -5.43 -0.27 8.54
C PRO A 57 -6.67 0.17 7.74
N ALA A 58 -6.46 0.86 6.62
CA ALA A 58 -7.54 1.35 5.76
C ALA A 58 -8.30 0.20 5.06
N ILE A 59 -7.59 -0.82 4.59
CA ILE A 59 -8.19 -1.96 3.86
C ILE A 59 -8.57 -3.15 4.75
N ALA A 60 -8.17 -3.16 6.02
CA ALA A 60 -8.45 -4.25 6.95
C ALA A 60 -9.95 -4.61 7.07
N PRO A 61 -10.90 -3.65 7.09
CA PRO A 61 -12.33 -3.97 7.09
C PRO A 61 -12.77 -4.77 5.86
N LEU A 62 -12.24 -4.42 4.69
CA LEU A 62 -12.54 -5.10 3.43
C LEU A 62 -11.97 -6.52 3.43
N GLN A 63 -10.73 -6.69 3.88
CA GLN A 63 -10.08 -8.00 3.97
C GLN A 63 -10.81 -8.93 4.94
N SER A 64 -11.28 -8.41 6.07
CA SER A 64 -12.09 -9.14 7.04
C SER A 64 -13.42 -9.61 6.42
N PHE A 65 -14.08 -8.72 5.67
CA PHE A 65 -15.30 -9.06 4.92
C PHE A 65 -15.04 -10.13 3.86
N LEU A 66 -14.01 -9.97 3.01
CA LEU A 66 -13.68 -10.93 1.96
C LEU A 66 -13.31 -12.31 2.53
N SER A 67 -12.60 -12.34 3.66
CA SER A 67 -12.27 -13.58 4.37
C SER A 67 -13.50 -14.26 4.97
N SER A 68 -14.48 -13.50 5.44
CA SER A 68 -15.73 -14.04 5.99
C SER A 68 -16.64 -14.59 4.88
N THR A 69 -16.64 -13.93 3.73
CA THR A 69 -17.54 -14.23 2.61
C THR A 69 -17.05 -15.34 1.72
N SER A 70 -15.78 -15.75 1.81
CA SER A 70 -15.28 -16.93 1.09
C SER A 70 -16.02 -18.23 1.45
N SER A 71 -16.75 -18.25 2.57
CA SER A 71 -17.57 -19.38 3.02
C SER A 71 -19.07 -19.25 2.70
N ILE A 72 -19.53 -18.08 2.26
CA ILE A 72 -20.95 -17.78 2.05
C ILE A 72 -21.16 -17.42 0.57
N PRO A 73 -21.99 -18.16 -0.18
CA PRO A 73 -22.20 -17.93 -1.62
C PRO A 73 -22.69 -16.51 -1.98
N ARG A 74 -23.30 -15.81 -1.02
CA ARG A 74 -23.74 -14.42 -1.17
C ARG A 74 -23.72 -13.70 0.19
N PRO A 75 -22.79 -12.76 0.43
CA PRO A 75 -22.83 -11.91 1.61
C PRO A 75 -24.17 -11.16 1.71
N PRO A 76 -24.66 -10.90 2.93
CA PRO A 76 -25.76 -9.95 3.12
C PRO A 76 -25.31 -8.54 2.68
N PRO A 77 -26.18 -7.77 2.00
CA PRO A 77 -25.83 -6.45 1.47
C PRO A 77 -25.44 -5.47 2.58
N SER A 78 -26.03 -5.60 3.77
CA SER A 78 -25.67 -4.81 4.94
C SER A 78 -24.20 -4.97 5.34
N ALA A 79 -23.66 -6.20 5.29
CA ALA A 79 -22.26 -6.45 5.65
C ALA A 79 -21.29 -5.80 4.66
N ALA A 80 -21.66 -5.72 3.38
CA ALA A 80 -20.85 -5.04 2.38
C ALA A 80 -20.88 -3.51 2.58
N SER A 81 -22.05 -2.94 2.82
CA SER A 81 -22.20 -1.53 3.17
C SER A 81 -21.40 -1.17 4.44
N ASP A 82 -21.48 -2.01 5.48
CA ASP A 82 -20.75 -1.81 6.74
C ASP A 82 -19.23 -1.87 6.53
N ALA A 83 -18.74 -2.83 5.74
CA ALA A 83 -17.32 -2.94 5.40
C ALA A 83 -16.83 -1.74 4.58
N SER A 84 -17.63 -1.29 3.60
CA SER A 84 -17.36 -0.09 2.81
C SER A 84 -17.25 1.13 3.71
N ARG A 85 -18.25 1.38 4.57
CA ARG A 85 -18.25 2.51 5.50
C ARG A 85 -17.06 2.48 6.46
N ALA A 86 -16.78 1.32 7.06
CA ALA A 86 -15.65 1.16 7.95
C ALA A 86 -14.29 1.44 7.27
N CYS A 87 -14.16 1.07 5.98
CA CYS A 87 -12.99 1.41 5.17
C CYS A 87 -12.83 2.92 4.98
N ILE A 88 -13.91 3.63 4.63
CA ILE A 88 -13.89 5.10 4.44
C ILE A 88 -13.57 5.84 5.75
N ASP A 89 -14.13 5.37 6.87
CA ASP A 89 -13.83 5.92 8.19
C ASP A 89 -12.34 5.69 8.55
N ALA A 90 -11.80 4.50 8.25
CA ALA A 90 -10.39 4.18 8.47
C ALA A 90 -9.45 5.01 7.57
N ILE A 91 -9.80 5.22 6.30
CA ILE A 91 -9.06 6.13 5.39
C ILE A 91 -9.02 7.54 6.00
N SER A 92 -10.16 8.08 6.41
CA SER A 92 -10.24 9.45 6.92
C SER A 92 -9.42 9.66 8.20
N ARG A 93 -9.40 8.66 9.09
CA ARG A 93 -8.69 8.73 10.38
C ARG A 93 -7.21 8.36 10.28
N ASP A 94 -6.94 7.16 9.74
CA ASP A 94 -5.64 6.51 9.86
C ASP A 94 -4.69 6.97 8.74
N LEU A 95 -5.18 7.13 7.50
CA LEU A 95 -4.35 7.61 6.40
C LEU A 95 -3.97 9.07 6.57
N ARG A 96 -4.90 9.93 7.03
CA ARG A 96 -4.62 11.34 7.32
C ARG A 96 -3.53 11.50 8.38
N SER A 97 -3.68 10.80 9.51
CA SER A 97 -2.66 10.81 10.57
C SER A 97 -1.33 10.25 10.08
N GLY A 98 -1.36 9.16 9.31
CA GLY A 98 -0.18 8.53 8.74
C GLY A 98 0.57 9.42 7.74
N ALA A 99 -0.15 10.11 6.86
CA ALA A 99 0.41 11.05 5.89
C ALA A 99 1.09 12.24 6.58
N ALA A 100 0.45 12.81 7.61
CA ALA A 100 1.04 13.88 8.41
C ALA A 100 2.35 13.45 9.09
N ARG A 101 2.40 12.24 9.66
CA ARG A 101 3.64 11.69 10.23
C ARG A 101 4.71 11.46 9.16
N LEU A 102 4.33 10.96 7.99
CA LEU A 102 5.28 10.70 6.92
C LEU A 102 6.00 11.99 6.48
N ARG A 103 5.25 13.10 6.35
CA ARG A 103 5.80 14.44 6.07
C ARG A 103 6.72 14.96 7.17
N LEU A 104 6.41 14.65 8.42
CA LEU A 104 7.27 15.03 9.55
C LEU A 104 8.62 14.31 9.53
N TYR A 105 8.65 13.03 9.14
CA TYR A 105 9.86 12.21 9.21
C TYR A 105 10.67 12.15 7.92
N VAL A 106 10.04 12.38 6.76
CA VAL A 106 10.71 12.35 5.45
C VAL A 106 10.86 13.80 4.95
N PRO A 107 12.07 14.35 4.89
CA PRO A 107 12.29 15.77 4.57
C PRO A 107 12.04 16.10 3.10
N ASP A 108 12.14 15.11 2.20
CA ASP A 108 11.91 15.31 0.78
C ASP A 108 10.43 15.09 0.42
N ASN A 109 9.73 16.18 0.12
CA ASN A 109 8.32 16.16 -0.26
C ASN A 109 8.06 15.30 -1.50
N ARG A 110 9.01 15.20 -2.44
CA ARG A 110 8.84 14.36 -3.62
C ARG A 110 8.78 12.88 -3.24
N THR A 111 9.63 12.43 -2.33
CA THR A 111 9.63 11.06 -1.80
C THR A 111 8.31 10.77 -1.07
N VAL A 112 7.82 11.72 -0.27
CA VAL A 112 6.51 11.59 0.39
C VAL A 112 5.38 11.40 -0.63
N GLU A 113 5.33 12.24 -1.66
CA GLU A 113 4.28 12.17 -2.69
C GLU A 113 4.33 10.86 -3.49
N VAL A 114 5.52 10.31 -3.73
CA VAL A 114 5.69 8.99 -4.35
C VAL A 114 5.15 7.88 -3.45
N LEU A 115 5.54 7.86 -2.16
CA LEU A 115 5.08 6.87 -1.20
C LEU A 115 3.56 6.94 -1.01
N LEU A 116 3.01 8.15 -0.84
CA LEU A 116 1.57 8.35 -0.76
C LEU A 116 0.88 7.94 -2.06
N GLY A 117 1.48 8.21 -3.24
CA GLY A 117 1.02 7.66 -4.52
C GLY A 117 0.79 6.14 -4.45
N HIS A 118 1.79 5.38 -4.03
CA HIS A 118 1.69 3.93 -3.90
C HIS A 118 0.66 3.47 -2.85
N VAL A 119 0.54 4.19 -1.73
CA VAL A 119 -0.50 3.91 -0.73
C VAL A 119 -1.90 4.10 -1.31
N ARG A 120 -2.14 5.20 -2.04
CA ARG A 120 -3.42 5.49 -2.68
C ARG A 120 -3.78 4.41 -3.70
N ASP A 121 -2.82 4.05 -4.56
CA ASP A 121 -3.01 3.02 -5.59
C ASP A 121 -3.40 1.67 -4.94
N ARG A 122 -2.68 1.27 -3.87
CA ARG A 122 -2.98 0.03 -3.15
C ARG A 122 -4.37 0.02 -2.51
N ILE A 123 -4.79 1.12 -1.89
CA ILE A 123 -6.13 1.23 -1.29
C ILE A 123 -7.21 1.16 -2.38
N VAL A 124 -7.04 1.90 -3.48
CA VAL A 124 -8.01 1.92 -4.58
C VAL A 124 -8.09 0.57 -5.29
N GLU A 125 -6.98 -0.13 -5.47
CA GLU A 125 -6.93 -1.48 -6.04
C GLU A 125 -7.72 -2.48 -5.18
N GLU A 126 -7.45 -2.52 -3.88
CA GLU A 126 -8.13 -3.42 -2.94
C GLU A 126 -9.63 -3.09 -2.79
N TYR A 127 -9.97 -1.80 -2.76
CA TYR A 127 -11.37 -1.36 -2.78
C TYR A 127 -12.06 -1.77 -4.08
N GLY A 128 -11.39 -1.63 -5.23
CA GLY A 128 -11.88 -2.08 -6.53
C GLY A 128 -12.11 -3.59 -6.57
N ALA A 129 -11.21 -4.39 -5.98
CA ALA A 129 -11.37 -5.84 -5.85
C ALA A 129 -12.60 -6.19 -4.99
N PHE A 130 -12.80 -5.48 -3.87
CA PHE A 130 -14.00 -5.62 -3.04
C PHE A 130 -15.28 -5.30 -3.81
N VAL A 131 -15.33 -4.17 -4.53
CA VAL A 131 -16.48 -3.79 -5.37
C VAL A 131 -16.71 -4.81 -6.49
N GLY A 132 -15.65 -5.40 -7.05
CA GLY A 132 -15.75 -6.46 -8.05
C GLY A 132 -16.43 -7.73 -7.53
N VAL A 133 -16.26 -8.05 -6.23
CA VAL A 133 -16.89 -9.20 -5.57
C VAL A 133 -18.33 -8.91 -5.17
N VAL A 134 -18.60 -7.72 -4.62
CA VAL A 134 -19.92 -7.34 -4.10
C VAL A 134 -20.87 -6.90 -5.23
N GLY A 135 -20.34 -6.30 -6.29
CA GLY A 135 -21.12 -5.61 -7.31
C GLY A 135 -21.60 -4.22 -6.87
N ARG A 136 -22.55 -3.66 -7.61
CA ARG A 136 -23.20 -2.38 -7.25
C ARG A 136 -24.37 -2.64 -6.30
N GLU A 137 -24.05 -2.84 -5.02
CA GLU A 137 -25.04 -2.90 -3.95
C GLU A 137 -25.32 -1.49 -3.39
N GLU A 138 -26.53 -1.28 -2.87
CA GLU A 138 -26.92 -0.01 -2.26
C GLU A 138 -26.09 0.27 -0.99
N GLY A 139 -25.54 1.48 -0.88
CA GLY A 139 -24.68 1.88 0.25
C GLY A 139 -23.18 1.64 0.06
N VAL A 140 -22.76 0.94 -1.00
CA VAL A 140 -21.34 0.84 -1.38
C VAL A 140 -20.93 2.10 -2.14
N VAL A 141 -19.86 2.73 -1.67
CA VAL A 141 -19.31 3.96 -2.26
C VAL A 141 -18.65 3.63 -3.60
N GLY A 142 -18.73 4.54 -4.58
CA GLY A 142 -18.07 4.34 -5.87
C GLY A 142 -16.54 4.35 -5.73
N VAL A 143 -15.84 3.56 -6.55
CA VAL A 143 -14.36 3.52 -6.56
C VAL A 143 -13.76 4.91 -6.80
N GLU A 144 -14.41 5.75 -7.61
CA GLU A 144 -13.95 7.11 -7.88
C GLU A 144 -14.15 8.05 -6.68
N ASP A 145 -15.24 7.89 -5.93
CA ASP A 145 -15.44 8.63 -4.67
C ASP A 145 -14.39 8.21 -3.62
N VAL A 146 -14.02 6.93 -3.57
CA VAL A 146 -12.93 6.45 -2.71
C VAL A 146 -11.59 7.03 -3.17
N ARG A 147 -11.31 7.05 -4.47
CA ARG A 147 -10.11 7.67 -5.04
C ARG A 147 -10.00 9.15 -4.65
N GLU A 148 -11.11 9.87 -4.68
CA GLU A 148 -11.17 11.27 -4.24
C GLU A 148 -10.98 11.41 -2.72
N GLY A 149 -11.68 10.61 -1.92
CA GLY A 149 -11.55 10.63 -0.45
C GLY A 149 -10.14 10.29 0.03
N VAL A 150 -9.50 9.30 -0.62
CA VAL A 150 -8.10 8.91 -0.38
C VAL A 150 -7.14 10.03 -0.79
N ARG A 151 -7.39 10.71 -1.92
CA ARG A 151 -6.61 11.89 -2.33
C ARG A 151 -6.75 13.03 -1.31
N GLY A 152 -7.96 13.31 -0.83
CA GLY A 152 -8.23 14.32 0.19
C GLY A 152 -7.53 13.99 1.50
N ALA A 153 -7.63 12.75 1.98
CA ALA A 153 -6.95 12.31 3.20
C ALA A 153 -5.42 12.42 3.13
N CYS A 154 -4.84 12.26 1.93
CA CYS A 154 -3.40 12.45 1.71
C CYS A 154 -3.00 13.92 1.55
N SER A 155 -3.91 14.82 1.20
CA SER A 155 -3.58 16.23 0.98
C SER A 155 -3.49 16.98 2.30
N GLU A 156 -2.56 17.92 2.41
CA GLU A 156 -2.56 18.87 3.52
C GLU A 156 -3.57 19.95 3.17
N ASP A 157 -4.79 19.81 3.68
CA ASP A 157 -5.68 20.96 3.76
C ASP A 157 -5.01 21.90 4.77
N GLU A 158 -4.35 22.97 4.28
CA GLU A 158 -4.00 24.12 5.10
C GLU A 158 -5.29 24.79 5.58
N GLU A 159 -6.02 24.12 6.47
CA GLU A 159 -7.17 24.68 7.14
C GLU A 159 -6.62 25.65 8.18
N GLY A 160 -6.51 26.90 7.74
CA GLY A 160 -5.88 28.00 8.43
C GLY A 160 -6.27 28.11 9.89
N GLY A 161 -5.25 28.21 10.74
CA GLY A 161 -5.37 28.84 12.05
C GLY A 161 -5.83 30.28 11.88
N ALA A 162 -7.14 30.49 11.92
CA ALA A 162 -7.76 31.81 12.06
C ALA A 162 -9.00 31.66 12.95
N GLY A 163 -8.76 31.52 14.25
CA GLY A 163 -9.80 31.43 15.27
C GLY A 163 -9.35 32.06 16.59
N GLY A 164 -8.67 33.20 16.51
CA GLY A 164 -8.43 34.04 17.68
C GLY A 164 -9.75 34.66 18.15
N SER A 165 -10.44 33.98 19.06
CA SER A 165 -11.50 34.61 19.87
C SER A 165 -10.85 35.39 21.00
N GLY A 166 -10.36 36.58 20.68
CA GLY A 166 -10.15 37.65 21.65
C GLY A 166 -11.47 38.41 21.82
N SER A 167 -12.20 38.14 22.91
CA SER A 167 -13.24 39.05 23.39
C SER A 167 -12.79 39.61 24.73
N THR A 168 -12.39 40.88 24.67
CA THR A 168 -12.36 41.84 25.78
C THR A 168 -13.77 42.33 26.09
#